data_AF-A0A937VZR6-F1
#
_entry.id   AF-A0A937VZR6-F1
#
_cell.length_a   1.000
_cell.length_b   1.000
_cell.length_c   1.000
_cell.angle_alpha   90.00
_cell.angle_beta   90.00
_cell.angle_gamma   90.00
#
_symmetry.space_group_name_H-M   'P 1'
#
loop_
_entity.id
_entity.type
_entity.pdbx_description
1 polymer ?
#
loop_
_entity_poly.entity_id
_entity_poly.type
_entity_poly.pdbx_seq_one_letter_code
_entity_poly.pdbx_strand_id
1 'polypeptide(L)'
;MKEDTAFHARSRAHSLLLSAAGTPIQTIVKAYQVHRVTVAAWITTWAHHGAQSLQDPPRSGRPAKRTPDEQALAQQYIQAEPRSLKGVVERLAHKTEKRLSLSTRKRLAKQARLRWKRVRKSFKSLRDPIAFAKGQRALAA
;
A
#
# COMPACT_ATOMS: atom_id res chain seq x y z
N MET A 1 10.83 -15.69 11.37
CA MET A 1 10.14 -16.87 10.80
C MET A 1 8.98 -16.38 9.96
N LYS A 2 8.95 -16.64 8.65
CA LYS A 2 7.72 -16.48 7.87
C LYS A 2 6.85 -17.70 8.21
N GLU A 3 5.76 -17.51 8.94
CA GLU A 3 4.79 -18.58 9.10
C GLU A 3 4.22 -18.93 7.73
N ASP A 4 4.21 -20.23 7.42
CA ASP A 4 3.63 -20.74 6.20
C ASP A 4 2.10 -20.61 6.28
N THR A 5 1.52 -19.68 5.50
CA THR A 5 0.07 -19.49 5.43
C THR A 5 -0.64 -20.79 5.02
N ALA A 6 0.05 -21.66 4.27
CA ALA A 6 -0.49 -22.96 3.88
C ALA A 6 -0.64 -23.93 5.07
N PHE A 7 0.15 -23.77 6.15
CA PHE A 7 -0.02 -24.59 7.36
C PHE A 7 -1.35 -24.29 8.06
N HIS A 8 -1.66 -23.01 8.30
CA HIS A 8 -2.90 -22.60 8.94
C HIS A 8 -4.14 -23.02 8.13
N ALA A 9 -4.07 -22.85 6.81
CA ALA A 9 -5.14 -23.29 5.91
C ALA A 9 -5.38 -24.80 5.95
N ARG A 10 -4.31 -25.61 5.99
CA ARG A 10 -4.40 -27.08 6.12
C ARG A 10 -4.99 -27.51 7.45
N SER A 11 -4.55 -26.91 8.55
CA SER A 11 -5.07 -27.18 9.89
C SER A 11 -6.56 -26.86 9.99
N ARG A 12 -6.97 -25.70 9.45
CA ARG A 12 -8.38 -25.29 9.39
C ARG A 12 -9.20 -26.27 8.54
N ALA A 13 -8.73 -26.60 7.33
CA ALA A 13 -9.41 -27.56 6.46
C ALA A 13 -9.58 -28.93 7.11
N HIS A 14 -8.53 -29.46 7.74
CA HIS A 14 -8.61 -30.77 8.39
C HIS A 14 -9.53 -30.73 9.63
N SER A 15 -9.54 -29.64 10.40
CA SER A 15 -10.50 -29.46 11.50
C SER A 15 -11.96 -29.47 11.04
N LEU A 16 -12.25 -28.92 9.85
CA LEU A 16 -13.58 -28.91 9.26
C LEU A 16 -13.99 -30.31 8.80
N LEU A 17 -13.05 -31.09 8.24
CA LEU A 17 -13.29 -32.49 7.89
C LEU A 17 -13.60 -33.33 9.13
N LEU A 18 -12.86 -33.14 10.23
CA LEU A 18 -13.12 -33.81 11.50
C LEU A 18 -14.50 -33.45 12.06
N SER A 19 -14.87 -32.18 11.98
CA SER A 19 -16.20 -31.71 12.40
C SER A 19 -17.31 -32.31 11.53
N ALA A 20 -17.11 -32.42 10.21
CA ALA A 20 -18.07 -33.04 9.29
C ALA A 20 -18.22 -34.55 9.54
N ALA A 21 -17.16 -35.22 10.00
CA ALA A 21 -17.18 -36.61 10.42
C ALA A 21 -17.82 -36.84 11.81
N GLY A 22 -18.33 -35.78 12.47
CA GLY A 22 -18.97 -35.88 13.78
C GLY A 22 -18.00 -35.89 14.97
N THR A 23 -16.71 -35.55 14.75
CA THR A 23 -15.74 -35.48 15.84
C THR A 23 -16.12 -34.33 16.79
N PRO A 24 -16.19 -34.56 18.11
CA PRO A 24 -16.56 -33.51 19.05
C PRO A 24 -15.50 -32.40 19.09
N ILE A 25 -15.95 -31.15 19.21
CA ILE A 25 -15.09 -29.96 19.21
C ILE A 25 -13.97 -30.06 20.25
N GLN A 26 -14.23 -30.68 21.40
CA GLN A 26 -13.22 -30.86 22.46
C GLN A 26 -12.02 -31.71 21.99
N THR A 27 -12.24 -32.71 21.15
CA THR A 27 -11.16 -33.55 20.59
C THR A 27 -10.35 -32.75 19.57
N ILE A 28 -11.02 -31.96 18.73
CA ILE A 28 -10.37 -31.08 17.75
C ILE A 28 -9.51 -30.03 18.47
N VAL A 29 -10.04 -29.42 19.53
CA VAL A 29 -9.33 -28.48 20.40
C VAL A 29 -8.03 -29.07 20.95
N LYS A 30 -8.08 -30.32 21.44
CA LYS A 30 -6.89 -31.02 21.96
C LYS A 30 -5.87 -31.33 20.85
N ALA A 31 -6.33 -31.77 19.68
CA ALA A 31 -5.46 -32.11 18.55
C ALA A 31 -4.66 -30.90 18.04
N TYR A 32 -5.29 -29.74 17.94
CA TYR A 32 -4.65 -28.52 17.41
C TYR A 32 -4.13 -27.56 18.48
N GLN A 33 -4.36 -27.86 19.76
CA GLN A 33 -3.97 -27.01 20.90
C GLN A 33 -4.50 -25.56 20.76
N VAL A 34 -5.72 -25.41 20.25
CA VAL A 34 -6.38 -24.11 20.06
C VAL A 34 -7.57 -23.98 21.00
N HIS A 35 -8.04 -22.75 21.26
CA HIS A 35 -9.21 -22.54 22.09
C HIS A 35 -10.51 -22.99 21.39
N ARG A 36 -11.52 -23.42 22.17
CA ARG A 36 -12.84 -23.86 21.63
C ARG A 36 -13.48 -22.83 20.71
N VAL A 37 -13.32 -21.54 21.04
CA VAL A 37 -13.89 -20.42 20.27
C VAL A 37 -13.24 -20.32 18.89
N THR A 38 -11.97 -20.69 18.76
CA THR A 38 -11.26 -20.70 17.48
C THR A 38 -11.83 -21.76 16.54
N VAL A 39 -12.05 -22.99 17.04
CA VAL A 39 -12.65 -24.07 16.24
C VAL A 39 -14.08 -23.72 15.84
N ALA A 40 -14.88 -23.19 16.78
CA ALA A 40 -16.22 -22.71 16.48
C ALA A 40 -16.22 -21.62 15.40
N ALA A 41 -15.31 -20.64 15.50
CA ALA A 41 -15.15 -19.59 14.51
C ALA A 41 -14.77 -20.15 13.13
N TRP A 42 -13.90 -21.16 13.06
CA TRP A 42 -13.56 -21.81 11.78
C TRP A 42 -14.79 -22.45 11.13
N ILE A 43 -15.60 -23.18 11.89
CA ILE A 43 -16.83 -23.83 11.39
C ILE A 43 -17.84 -22.77 10.92
N THR A 44 -18.11 -21.75 11.73
CA THR A 44 -19.04 -20.67 11.38
C THR A 44 -18.57 -19.91 10.15
N THR A 45 -17.28 -19.55 10.08
CA THR A 45 -16.73 -18.82 8.93
C THR A 45 -16.78 -19.65 7.66
N TRP A 46 -16.57 -20.97 7.76
CA TRP A 46 -16.74 -21.89 6.63
C TRP A 46 -18.20 -21.95 6.15
N ALA A 47 -19.16 -22.01 7.06
CA ALA A 47 -20.59 -22.00 6.71
C ALA A 47 -20.99 -20.72 5.93
N HIS A 48 -20.38 -19.58 6.25
CA HIS A 48 -20.67 -18.31 5.58
C HIS A 48 -19.85 -18.06 4.29
N HIS A 49 -18.57 -18.46 4.26
CA HIS A 49 -17.62 -18.06 3.20
C HIS A 49 -17.01 -19.22 2.42
N GLY A 50 -17.32 -20.48 2.77
CA GLY A 50 -16.82 -21.67 2.10
C GLY A 50 -15.29 -21.73 2.06
N ALA A 51 -14.75 -22.14 0.90
CA ALA A 51 -13.31 -22.30 0.66
C ALA A 51 -12.48 -21.04 0.91
N GLN A 52 -13.07 -19.84 0.77
CA GLN A 52 -12.38 -18.59 1.03
C GLN A 52 -11.98 -18.43 2.50
N SER A 53 -12.70 -19.09 3.43
CA SER A 53 -12.41 -19.03 4.88
C SER A 53 -11.13 -19.76 5.29
N LEU A 54 -10.58 -20.62 4.43
CA LEU A 54 -9.37 -21.39 4.72
C LEU A 54 -8.13 -20.50 4.76
N GLN A 55 -8.08 -19.48 3.90
CA GLN A 55 -6.95 -18.56 3.83
C GLN A 55 -7.14 -17.42 4.82
N ASP A 56 -6.05 -17.01 5.46
CA ASP A 56 -6.10 -15.85 6.33
C ASP A 56 -6.28 -14.58 5.49
N PRO A 57 -7.21 -13.69 5.88
CA PRO A 57 -7.38 -12.43 5.20
C PRO A 57 -6.10 -11.59 5.35
N PRO A 58 -5.80 -10.71 4.37
CA PRO A 58 -4.69 -9.79 4.49
C PRO A 58 -4.85 -8.97 5.78
N ARG A 59 -3.81 -8.97 6.61
CA ARG A 59 -3.81 -8.21 7.86
C ARG A 59 -4.07 -6.74 7.55
N SER A 60 -5.08 -6.15 8.19
CA SER A 60 -5.49 -4.75 7.96
C SER A 60 -4.40 -3.74 8.32
N GLY A 61 -3.38 -4.17 9.08
CA GLY A 61 -2.28 -3.33 9.51
C GLY A 61 -2.77 -2.11 10.29
N ARG A 62 -1.91 -1.12 10.46
CA ARG A 62 -2.35 0.17 11.00
C ARG A 62 -3.12 0.91 9.92
N PRO A 63 -4.33 1.42 10.20
CA PRO A 63 -5.06 2.28 9.28
C PRO A 63 -4.18 3.43 8.77
N ALA A 64 -4.28 3.72 7.48
CA ALA A 64 -3.55 4.83 6.90
C ALA A 64 -4.00 6.15 7.56
N LYS A 65 -3.06 7.05 7.88
CA LYS A 65 -3.37 8.39 8.43
C LYS A 65 -4.19 9.26 7.47
N ARG A 66 -4.36 8.82 6.22
CA ARG A 66 -4.99 9.55 5.13
C ARG A 66 -6.11 8.74 4.54
N THR A 67 -7.23 9.42 4.25
CA THR A 67 -8.35 8.82 3.53
C THR A 67 -7.94 8.52 2.09
N PRO A 68 -8.64 7.60 1.41
CA PRO A 68 -8.40 7.31 -0.01
C PRO A 68 -8.44 8.58 -0.89
N ASP A 69 -9.35 9.52 -0.60
CA ASP A 69 -9.51 10.77 -1.36
C ASP A 69 -8.29 11.68 -1.23
N GLU A 70 -7.74 11.82 -0.01
CA GLU A 70 -6.52 12.58 0.25
C GLU A 70 -5.30 11.96 -0.45
N GLN A 71 -5.29 10.64 -0.65
CA GLN A 71 -4.24 9.95 -1.39
C GLN A 71 -4.39 10.18 -2.90
N ALA A 72 -5.62 10.12 -3.44
CA ALA A 72 -5.90 10.40 -4.83
C ALA A 72 -5.55 11.85 -5.21
N LEU A 73 -5.96 12.82 -4.39
CA LEU A 73 -5.61 14.23 -4.56
C LEU A 73 -4.09 14.44 -4.56
N ALA A 74 -3.39 13.73 -3.68
CA ALA A 74 -1.94 13.81 -3.63
C ALA A 74 -1.28 13.25 -4.90
N GLN A 75 -1.80 12.16 -5.45
CA GLN A 75 -1.31 11.60 -6.71
C GLN A 75 -1.53 12.55 -7.88
N GLN A 76 -2.68 13.23 -7.96
CA GLN A 76 -2.96 14.23 -8.98
C GLN A 76 -1.95 15.39 -8.94
N TYR A 77 -1.68 15.95 -7.76
CA TYR A 77 -0.68 17.03 -7.64
C TYR A 77 0.74 16.56 -7.97
N ILE A 78 1.09 15.33 -7.59
CA ILE A 78 2.39 14.73 -7.95
C ILE A 78 2.53 14.61 -9.48
N GLN A 79 1.45 14.30 -10.20
CA GLN A 79 1.46 14.23 -11.66
C GLN A 79 1.53 15.61 -12.32
N ALA A 80 0.87 16.62 -11.76
CA ALA A 80 0.93 17.99 -12.27
C ALA A 80 2.31 18.64 -12.08
N GLU A 81 2.96 18.41 -10.93
CA GLU A 81 4.23 19.03 -10.57
C GLU A 81 5.30 17.99 -10.17
N PRO A 82 5.73 17.10 -11.09
CA PRO A 82 6.63 15.98 -10.76
C PRO A 82 8.04 16.45 -10.37
N ARG A 83 8.41 17.69 -10.71
CA ARG A 83 9.72 18.29 -10.40
C ARG A 83 9.82 18.81 -8.96
N SER A 84 8.70 19.12 -8.30
CA SER A 84 8.69 19.72 -6.96
C SER A 84 7.81 18.94 -5.98
N LEU A 85 8.39 17.90 -5.37
CA LEU A 85 7.73 17.20 -4.25
C LEU A 85 7.58 18.07 -2.99
N LYS A 86 8.17 19.27 -2.94
CA LYS A 86 7.93 20.24 -1.85
C LYS A 86 6.67 21.06 -2.12
N GLY A 87 6.49 21.58 -3.33
CA GLY A 87 5.30 22.37 -3.71
C GLY A 87 4.00 21.57 -3.59
N VAL A 88 4.01 20.31 -4.02
CA VAL A 88 2.87 19.39 -3.87
C VAL A 88 2.43 19.23 -2.40
N VAL A 89 3.37 19.36 -1.47
CA VAL A 89 3.12 19.16 -0.03
C VAL A 89 2.52 20.37 0.61
N GLU A 90 3.03 21.56 0.28
CA GLU A 90 2.43 22.80 0.75
C GLU A 90 1.00 22.90 0.25
N ARG A 91 0.77 22.55 -1.02
CA ARG A 91 -0.56 22.50 -1.63
C ARG A 91 -1.49 21.47 -0.96
N LEU A 92 -0.98 20.30 -0.59
CA LEU A 92 -1.74 19.30 0.18
C LEU A 92 -1.97 19.71 1.63
N ALA A 93 -0.97 20.28 2.28
CA ALA A 93 -1.07 20.70 3.68
C ALA A 93 -2.07 21.85 3.82
N HIS A 94 -2.12 22.77 2.85
CA HIS A 94 -3.11 23.83 2.82
C HIS A 94 -4.54 23.30 2.61
N LYS A 95 -4.72 22.22 1.85
CA LYS A 95 -6.06 21.64 1.62
C LYS A 95 -6.53 20.65 2.68
N THR A 96 -5.60 19.97 3.34
CA THR A 96 -5.91 18.81 4.19
C THR A 96 -5.47 19.03 5.65
N GLU A 97 -4.80 20.13 5.97
CA GLU A 97 -4.17 20.48 7.26
C GLU A 97 -3.14 19.46 7.80
N LYS A 98 -2.97 18.32 7.11
CA LYS A 98 -2.07 17.23 7.48
C LYS A 98 -0.71 17.38 6.79
N ARG A 99 0.35 17.54 7.58
CA ARG A 99 1.74 17.54 7.10
C ARG A 99 2.23 16.14 6.74
N LEU A 100 2.96 16.03 5.63
CA LEU A 100 3.54 14.78 5.12
C LEU A 100 5.05 14.65 5.40
N SER A 101 5.48 13.47 5.87
CA SER A 101 6.90 13.13 5.96
C SER A 101 7.54 12.96 4.57
N LEU A 102 8.87 13.11 4.45
CA LEU A 102 9.64 12.80 3.22
C LEU A 102 9.42 11.37 2.72
N SER A 103 9.38 10.39 3.63
CA SER A 103 9.18 8.99 3.28
C SER A 103 7.80 8.73 2.64
N THR A 104 6.75 9.33 3.19
CA THR A 104 5.38 9.21 2.66
C THR A 104 5.29 9.83 1.26
N ARG A 105 5.97 10.95 1.03
CA ARG A 105 6.02 11.61 -0.28
C ARG A 105 6.66 10.74 -1.35
N LYS A 106 7.83 10.18 -1.06
CA LYS A 106 8.51 9.26 -1.97
C LYS A 106 7.68 8.01 -2.25
N ARG A 107 6.95 7.50 -1.25
CA ARG A 107 6.05 6.35 -1.41
C ARG A 107 4.88 6.67 -2.35
N LEU A 108 4.21 7.80 -2.16
CA LEU A 108 3.12 8.25 -3.05
C LEU A 108 3.60 8.45 -4.49
N ALA A 109 4.78 9.05 -4.69
CA ALA A 109 5.36 9.20 -6.02
C ALA A 109 5.64 7.86 -6.71
N LYS A 110 6.13 6.87 -5.96
CA LYS A 110 6.31 5.50 -6.48
C LYS A 110 4.99 4.81 -6.78
N GLN A 111 3.95 4.99 -5.95
CA GLN A 111 2.60 4.47 -6.22
C GLN A 111 2.02 5.09 -7.50
N ALA A 112 2.28 6.38 -7.75
CA ALA A 112 1.94 7.05 -9.00
C ALA A 112 2.84 6.64 -10.19
N ARG A 113 3.64 5.57 -10.06
CA ARG A 113 4.57 5.03 -11.07
C ARG A 113 5.64 6.01 -11.56
N LEU A 114 5.92 7.09 -10.81
CA LEU A 114 7.01 8.00 -11.14
C LEU A 114 8.37 7.37 -10.86
N ARG A 115 9.35 7.74 -11.69
CA ARG A 115 10.74 7.28 -11.58
C ARG A 115 11.69 8.47 -11.48
N TRP A 116 12.70 8.33 -10.64
CA TRP A 116 13.79 9.30 -10.55
C TRP A 116 14.68 9.16 -11.77
N LYS A 117 14.51 10.04 -12.75
CA LYS A 117 15.44 10.15 -13.88
C LYS A 117 16.48 11.22 -13.57
N ARG A 118 17.74 10.99 -13.96
CA ARG A 118 18.76 12.04 -13.93
C ARG A 118 18.35 13.12 -14.93
N VAL A 119 18.25 14.36 -14.47
CA VAL A 119 18.02 15.49 -15.35
C VAL A 119 19.31 15.81 -16.09
N ARG A 120 19.23 15.96 -17.41
CA ARG A 120 20.37 16.42 -18.21
C ARG A 120 20.63 17.89 -17.86
N LYS A 121 21.85 18.22 -17.39
CA LYS A 121 22.21 19.59 -17.00
C LYS A 121 22.27 20.56 -18.19
N SER A 122 22.51 20.03 -19.39
CA SER A 122 22.55 20.81 -20.63
C SER A 122 21.26 20.61 -21.41
N PHE A 123 20.61 21.73 -21.72
CA PHE A 123 19.51 21.83 -22.68
C PHE A 123 19.99 22.33 -24.04
N LYS A 124 21.29 22.22 -24.37
CA LYS A 124 21.86 22.77 -25.62
C LYS A 124 21.09 22.32 -26.86
N SER A 125 20.61 21.07 -26.89
CA SER A 125 19.82 20.51 -28.01
C SER A 125 18.35 20.97 -28.05
N LEU A 126 17.83 21.56 -26.98
CA LEU A 126 16.43 21.99 -26.84
C LEU A 126 16.31 23.53 -26.69
N ARG A 127 17.42 24.24 -26.83
CA ARG A 127 17.53 25.68 -26.58
C ARG A 127 17.31 26.44 -27.89
N ASP A 128 16.51 27.50 -27.84
CA ASP A 128 16.46 28.50 -28.89
C ASP A 128 17.80 29.28 -28.91
N PRO A 129 18.57 29.20 -30.02
CA PRO A 129 19.86 29.86 -30.12
C PRO A 129 19.78 31.38 -30.04
N ILE A 130 18.71 32.00 -30.57
CA ILE A 130 18.55 33.45 -30.64
C ILE A 130 18.24 34.01 -29.25
N ALA A 131 17.24 33.42 -28.57
CA ALA A 131 16.87 33.82 -27.22
C ALA A 131 18.04 33.68 -26.22
N PHE A 132 18.85 32.63 -26.37
CA PHE A 132 20.03 32.43 -25.53
C PHE A 132 21.13 33.46 -25.77
N ALA A 133 21.43 33.79 -27.03
CA ALA A 133 22.42 34.81 -27.37
C ALA A 133 22.00 36.20 -26.84
N LYS A 134 20.70 36.53 -26.93
CA LYS A 134 20.14 37.76 -26.36
C LYS A 134 20.34 37.81 -24.84
N GLY A 135 20.05 36.71 -24.13
CA GLY A 135 20.27 36.60 -22.68
C GLY A 135 21.74 36.72 -22.30
N GLN A 136 22.66 36.16 -23.08
CA GLN A 136 24.10 36.32 -22.86
C GLN A 136 24.56 37.77 -22.99
N ARG A 137 24.07 38.50 -24.01
CA ARG A 137 24.38 39.92 -24.19
C ARG A 137 23.85 40.77 -23.04
N ALA A 138 22.64 40.47 -22.53
CA ALA A 138 22.05 41.19 -21.41
C ALA A 138 22.75 40.95 -20.07
N LEU A 139 23.40 39.79 -19.88
CA LEU A 139 24.18 39.49 -18.68
C LEU A 139 25.61 40.07 -18.71
N ALA A 140 26.10 40.40 -19.90
CA ALA A 140 27.45 40.94 -20.10
C ALA A 140 27.48 42.48 -20.16
N ALA A 141 26.31 43.12 -20.20
CA ALA A 141 26.11 44.56 -20.07
C ALA A 141 25.91 44.93 -18.60
#